data_AF-A0A967CMY8-F1
#
_entry.id   AF-A0A967CMY8-F1
#
_cell.length_a   1.000
_cell.length_b   1.000
_cell.length_c   1.000
_cell.angle_alpha   90.00
_cell.angle_beta   90.00
_cell.angle_gamma   90.00
#
_symmetry.space_group_name_H-M   'P 1'
#
loop_
_entity.id
_entity.type
_entity.pdbx_description
1 polymer ?
#
loop_
_entity_poly.entity_id
_entity_poly.type
_entity_poly.pdbx_seq_one_letter_code
_entity_poly.pdbx_strand_id
1 'polypeptide(L)'
;MFKPFIGAVAALFITTAAVAEEKAAAPLPKIGLSFNTDTEYNIDTEKFSSDFGVVAKTGGLSLGITPTWDWDASELNNYELKAQYDFNVTKSFTISPYGEYNLDKDWNESTKFVGVKTSIKLN
;
A
#
# COMPACT_ATOMS: atom_id res chain seq x y z
N MET A 1 7.89 -30.55 3.55
CA MET A 1 6.48 -30.82 3.21
C MET A 1 5.84 -29.48 2.89
N PHE A 2 5.79 -29.12 1.61
CA PHE A 2 5.38 -27.80 1.13
C PHE A 2 3.85 -27.68 1.10
N LYS A 3 3.30 -26.57 1.62
CA LYS A 3 1.90 -26.17 1.44
C LYS A 3 1.89 -24.81 0.72
N PRO A 4 1.16 -24.66 -0.40
CA PRO A 4 0.99 -23.35 -1.03
C PRO A 4 -0.12 -22.58 -0.32
N PHE A 5 0.22 -21.51 0.40
CA PHE A 5 -0.71 -20.46 0.81
C PHE A 5 -0.42 -19.20 -0.02
N ILE A 6 -0.66 -19.28 -1.33
CA ILE A 6 -0.69 -18.10 -2.19
C ILE A 6 -2.05 -18.14 -2.89
N GLY A 7 -2.96 -17.27 -2.46
CA GLY A 7 -4.23 -17.08 -3.15
C GLY A 7 -5.40 -16.81 -2.23
N ALA A 8 -5.44 -15.67 -1.54
CA ALA A 8 -6.67 -15.20 -0.90
C ALA A 8 -6.76 -13.70 -0.58
N VAL A 9 -5.88 -12.83 -1.10
CA VAL A 9 -5.97 -11.38 -0.78
C VAL A 9 -6.68 -10.56 -1.88
N ALA A 10 -6.84 -11.11 -3.09
CA ALA A 10 -7.53 -10.40 -4.18
C ALA A 10 -9.07 -10.41 -4.10
N ALA A 11 -9.68 -11.13 -3.17
CA ALA A 11 -11.13 -11.39 -3.16
C ALA A 11 -11.97 -10.43 -2.32
N LEU A 12 -11.37 -9.53 -1.52
CA LEU A 12 -12.13 -8.70 -0.57
C LEU A 12 -12.71 -7.39 -1.17
N PHE A 13 -12.48 -7.09 -2.45
CA PHE A 13 -12.94 -5.82 -3.05
C PHE A 13 -14.14 -5.93 -4.01
N ILE A 14 -14.79 -7.10 -4.17
CA ILE A 14 -15.81 -7.29 -5.22
C ILE A 14 -17.27 -7.34 -4.71
N THR A 15 -17.54 -7.33 -3.40
CA THR A 15 -18.92 -7.56 -2.92
C THR A 15 -19.58 -6.36 -2.27
N THR A 16 -19.84 -5.29 -3.01
CA THR A 16 -21.01 -4.41 -2.79
C THR A 16 -21.45 -3.77 -4.10
N ALA A 17 -22.16 -4.52 -4.94
CA ALA A 17 -22.95 -3.96 -6.04
C ALA A 17 -24.37 -4.55 -5.96
N ALA A 18 -25.30 -3.78 -5.39
CA ALA A 18 -26.77 -3.92 -5.49
C ALA A 18 -27.41 -2.98 -4.44
N VAL A 19 -28.32 -2.04 -4.71
CA VAL A 19 -29.04 -1.60 -5.91
C VAL A 19 -29.39 -0.12 -5.69
N ALA A 20 -29.11 0.75 -6.66
CA ALA A 20 -29.70 2.09 -6.73
C ALA A 20 -30.06 2.37 -8.18
N GLU A 21 -31.21 3.02 -8.37
CA GLU A 21 -31.94 3.28 -9.62
C GLU A 21 -31.08 3.51 -10.86
N GLU A 22 -31.67 3.13 -12.00
CA GLU A 22 -31.26 3.36 -13.38
C GLU A 22 -31.00 4.85 -13.67
N LYS A 23 -29.87 5.37 -13.17
CA LYS A 23 -29.16 6.51 -13.74
C LYS A 23 -27.98 5.95 -14.50
N ALA A 24 -27.85 6.39 -15.75
CA ALA A 24 -26.74 6.06 -16.65
C ALA A 24 -25.47 5.72 -15.87
N ALA A 25 -25.02 4.47 -15.98
CA ALA A 25 -23.90 3.95 -15.21
C ALA A 25 -22.74 4.95 -15.29
N ALA A 26 -22.45 5.59 -14.16
CA ALA A 26 -21.29 6.47 -14.08
C ALA A 26 -20.07 5.63 -14.50
N PRO A 27 -19.19 6.14 -15.38
CA PRO A 27 -18.01 5.40 -15.78
C PRO A 27 -17.25 5.00 -14.51
N LEU A 28 -16.99 3.70 -14.36
CA LEU A 28 -16.26 3.16 -13.22
C LEU A 28 -14.96 3.97 -13.06
N PRO A 29 -14.63 4.45 -11.84
CA PRO A 29 -13.40 5.18 -11.63
C PRO A 29 -12.22 4.31 -12.06
N LYS A 30 -11.30 4.85 -12.87
CA LYS A 30 -10.09 4.14 -13.28
C LYS A 30 -9.20 3.92 -12.06
N ILE A 31 -9.13 2.68 -11.58
CA ILE A 31 -8.22 2.28 -10.51
C ILE A 31 -6.89 1.86 -11.15
N GLY A 32 -5.82 2.56 -10.83
CA GLY A 32 -4.46 2.12 -11.12
C GLY A 32 -3.98 1.17 -10.03
N LEU A 33 -3.46 0.01 -10.42
CA LEU A 33 -2.81 -0.93 -9.50
C LEU A 33 -1.31 -0.98 -9.82
N SER A 34 -0.48 -0.92 -8.80
CA SER A 34 0.96 -1.16 -8.92
C SER A 34 1.41 -2.21 -7.92
N PHE A 35 2.34 -3.06 -8.35
CA PHE A 35 3.08 -3.97 -7.51
C PHE A 35 4.51 -3.47 -7.40
N ASN A 36 4.99 -3.30 -6.17
CA ASN A 36 6.31 -2.80 -5.86
C ASN A 36 7.06 -3.89 -5.13
N THR A 37 8.34 -4.05 -5.45
CA THR A 37 9.24 -4.88 -4.66
C THR A 37 10.54 -4.13 -4.47
N ASP A 38 11.03 -4.12 -3.25
CA ASP A 38 12.35 -3.62 -2.90
C ASP A 38 13.09 -4.72 -2.15
N THR A 39 14.40 -4.84 -2.35
CA THR A 39 15.22 -5.82 -1.66
C THR A 39 16.53 -5.18 -1.29
N GLU A 40 16.79 -5.12 0.01
CA GLU A 40 17.95 -4.47 0.59
C GLU A 40 18.86 -5.47 1.30
N TYR A 41 20.15 -5.16 1.29
CA TYR A 41 21.16 -5.81 2.09
C TYR A 41 21.72 -4.81 3.09
N ASN A 42 21.48 -5.06 4.37
CA ASN A 42 21.96 -4.21 5.45
C ASN A 42 23.39 -4.62 5.82
N ILE A 43 24.36 -3.74 5.55
CA ILE A 43 25.81 -4.03 5.74
C ILE A 43 26.18 -4.16 7.22
N ASP A 44 25.52 -3.41 8.11
CA ASP A 44 25.83 -3.42 9.54
C ASP A 44 25.35 -4.69 10.22
N THR A 45 24.21 -5.23 9.78
CA THR A 45 23.61 -6.46 10.31
C THR A 45 23.92 -7.69 9.47
N GLU A 46 24.50 -7.51 8.28
CA GLU A 46 24.77 -8.51 7.25
C GLU A 46 23.53 -9.28 6.78
N LYS A 47 22.34 -8.64 6.82
CA LYS A 47 21.04 -9.29 6.54
C LYS A 47 20.40 -8.85 5.24
N PHE A 48 19.60 -9.73 4.65
CA PHE A 48 18.71 -9.40 3.53
C PHE A 48 17.27 -9.18 4.01
N SER A 49 16.62 -8.15 3.48
CA SER A 49 15.19 -7.93 3.64
C SER A 49 14.52 -7.57 2.31
N SER A 50 13.27 -7.99 2.13
CA SER A 50 12.47 -7.62 0.95
C SER A 50 11.11 -7.06 1.34
N ASP A 51 10.79 -5.91 0.78
CA ASP A 51 9.45 -5.33 0.84
C ASP A 51 8.65 -5.73 -0.40
N PHE A 52 7.40 -6.12 -0.20
CA PHE A 52 6.47 -6.45 -1.29
C PHE A 52 5.19 -5.64 -1.13
N GLY A 53 5.01 -4.61 -1.96
CA GLY A 53 3.89 -3.68 -1.86
C GLY A 53 2.85 -3.86 -2.96
N VAL A 54 1.57 -3.80 -2.63
CA VAL A 54 0.50 -3.54 -3.61
C VAL A 54 -0.10 -2.17 -3.29
N VAL A 55 -0.22 -1.31 -4.30
CA VAL A 55 -0.84 0.01 -4.17
C VAL A 55 -1.96 0.18 -5.17
N ALA A 56 -3.15 0.53 -4.68
CA ALA A 56 -4.29 0.95 -5.48
C ALA A 56 -4.41 2.48 -5.46
N LYS A 57 -4.48 3.10 -6.64
CA LYS A 57 -4.56 4.55 -6.81
C LYS A 57 -5.79 4.94 -7.64
N THR A 58 -6.57 5.90 -7.14
CA THR A 58 -7.72 6.45 -7.86
C THR A 58 -7.97 7.91 -7.44
N GLY A 59 -8.13 8.81 -8.40
CA GLY A 59 -8.55 10.19 -8.13
C GLY A 59 -7.73 10.96 -7.07
N GLY A 60 -6.42 10.69 -6.97
CA GLY A 60 -5.53 11.28 -5.95
C GLY A 60 -5.39 10.45 -4.67
N LEU A 61 -6.36 9.58 -4.35
CA LEU A 61 -6.25 8.62 -3.24
C LEU A 61 -5.30 7.47 -3.63
N SER A 62 -4.46 7.06 -2.70
CA SER A 62 -3.62 5.85 -2.79
C SER A 62 -3.76 5.04 -1.51
N LEU A 63 -4.06 3.76 -1.65
CA LEU A 63 -4.11 2.78 -0.57
C LEU A 63 -3.08 1.69 -0.84
N GLY A 64 -2.27 1.34 0.15
CA GLY A 64 -1.20 0.38 0.00
C GLY A 64 -1.12 -0.59 1.16
N ILE A 65 -0.65 -1.80 0.85
CA ILE A 65 -0.17 -2.78 1.82
C ILE A 65 1.23 -3.23 1.40
N THR A 66 2.17 -3.19 2.35
CA THR A 66 3.58 -3.55 2.12
C THR A 66 4.07 -4.44 3.26
N PRO A 67 3.94 -5.77 3.16
CA PRO A 67 4.70 -6.71 3.98
C PRO A 67 6.20 -6.62 3.75
N THR A 68 6.96 -6.84 4.82
CA THR A 68 8.42 -6.95 4.83
C THR A 68 8.80 -8.38 5.21
N TRP A 69 9.66 -9.00 4.40
CA TRP A 69 10.20 -10.34 4.59
C TRP A 69 11.65 -10.26 5.06
N ASP A 70 11.96 -10.98 6.14
CA ASP A 70 13.31 -11.21 6.62
C ASP A 70 13.80 -12.55 6.06
N TRP A 71 14.84 -12.52 5.22
CA TRP A 71 15.35 -13.73 4.57
C TRP A 71 16.10 -14.65 5.52
N ASP A 72 16.73 -14.10 6.57
CA ASP A 72 17.52 -14.87 7.52
C ASP A 72 16.62 -15.61 8.51
N ALA A 73 15.60 -14.91 9.02
CA ALA A 73 14.58 -15.52 9.88
C ALA A 73 13.55 -16.33 9.06
N SER A 74 13.52 -16.15 7.73
CA SER A 74 12.55 -16.77 6.82
C SER A 74 11.10 -16.54 7.28
N GLU A 75 10.81 -15.32 7.73
CA GLU A 75 9.50 -14.92 8.21
C GLU A 75 9.13 -13.50 7.77
N LEU A 76 7.82 -13.21 7.74
CA LEU A 76 7.32 -11.85 7.64
C LEU A 76 7.56 -11.16 8.98
N ASN A 77 8.19 -9.99 8.97
CA ASN A 77 8.52 -9.26 10.20
C ASN A 77 7.58 -8.05 10.42
N ASN A 78 6.98 -7.51 9.36
CA ASN A 78 6.14 -6.31 9.42
C ASN A 78 5.09 -6.31 8.30
N TYR A 79 3.95 -5.67 8.54
CA TYR A 79 2.97 -5.28 7.54
C TYR A 79 2.67 -3.79 7.66
N GLU A 80 3.05 -3.00 6.64
CA GLU A 80 2.66 -1.60 6.53
C GLU A 80 1.32 -1.49 5.79
N LEU A 81 0.33 -0.84 6.40
CA LEU A 81 -0.87 -0.34 5.74
C LEU A 81 -0.76 1.17 5.57
N LYS A 82 -0.91 1.67 4.35
CA LYS A 82 -0.76 3.09 4.02
C LYS A 82 -1.99 3.64 3.33
N ALA A 83 -2.45 4.82 3.75
CA ALA A 83 -3.43 5.62 3.02
C ALA A 83 -2.88 7.03 2.80
N GLN A 84 -2.97 7.54 1.57
CA GLN A 84 -2.49 8.87 1.19
C GLN A 84 -3.47 9.52 0.21
N TYR A 85 -3.65 10.84 0.29
CA TYR A 85 -4.42 11.58 -0.71
C TYR A 85 -3.63 12.75 -1.28
N ASP A 86 -3.44 12.80 -2.60
CA ASP A 86 -2.68 13.85 -3.29
C ASP A 86 -3.56 15.07 -3.63
N PHE A 87 -3.40 16.17 -2.91
CA PHE A 87 -3.98 17.48 -3.25
C PHE A 87 -3.02 18.26 -4.15
N ASN A 88 -3.36 18.38 -5.44
CA ASN A 88 -2.63 19.25 -6.36
C ASN A 88 -3.03 20.71 -6.13
N VAL A 89 -2.24 21.43 -5.34
CA VAL A 89 -2.47 22.86 -5.05
C VAL A 89 -2.18 23.71 -6.27
N THR A 90 -1.12 23.37 -7.01
CA THR A 90 -0.80 23.93 -8.33
C THR A 90 -0.33 22.82 -9.27
N LYS A 91 -0.04 23.15 -10.54
CA LYS A 91 0.54 22.19 -11.50
C LYS A 91 1.90 21.64 -11.06
N SER A 92 2.61 22.39 -10.23
CA SER A 92 3.98 22.10 -9.79
C SER A 92 4.06 21.72 -8.33
N PHE A 93 2.99 21.87 -7.55
CA PHE A 93 3.00 21.68 -6.10
C PHE A 93 1.85 20.78 -5.65
N THR A 94 2.21 19.71 -4.95
CA THR A 94 1.27 18.72 -4.40
C THR A 94 1.49 18.61 -2.89
N ILE A 95 0.40 18.62 -2.13
CA ILE A 95 0.38 18.30 -0.69
C ILE A 95 -0.36 16.98 -0.52
N SER A 96 0.24 16.06 0.21
CA SER A 96 -0.30 14.72 0.40
C SER A 96 -0.34 14.35 1.88
N PRO A 97 -1.44 14.61 2.61
CA PRO A 97 -1.63 13.99 3.92
C PRO A 97 -1.68 12.47 3.76
N TYR A 98 -1.13 11.78 4.75
CA TYR A 98 -1.08 10.33 4.78
C TYR A 98 -1.15 9.79 6.21
N GLY A 99 -1.57 8.54 6.31
CA GLY A 99 -1.47 7.72 7.50
C GLY A 99 -0.81 6.38 7.17
N GLU A 100 -0.01 5.89 8.10
CA GLU A 100 0.62 4.58 8.06
C GLU A 100 0.34 3.83 9.35
N TYR A 101 0.10 2.53 9.23
CA TYR A 101 -0.18 1.64 10.33
C TYR A 101 0.67 0.38 10.14
N ASN A 102 1.63 0.18 11.03
CA ASN A 102 2.58 -0.93 11.00
C ASN A 102 2.16 -1.98 12.02
N LEU A 103 2.08 -3.23 11.55
CA LEU A 103 1.76 -4.41 12.33
C LEU A 103 2.97 -5.33 12.37
N ASP A 104 3.26 -5.89 13.54
CA ASP A 104 4.26 -6.95 13.64
C ASP A 104 3.76 -8.26 13.01
N LYS A 105 4.63 -9.29 13.05
CA LYS A 105 4.31 -10.63 12.53
C LYS A 105 3.11 -11.32 13.18
N ASP A 106 2.76 -10.90 14.39
CA ASP A 106 1.64 -11.44 15.18
C ASP A 106 0.37 -10.56 15.05
N TRP A 107 0.36 -9.63 14.09
CA TRP A 107 -0.71 -8.66 13.86
C TRP A 107 -0.98 -7.73 15.05
N ASN A 108 0.01 -7.56 15.93
CA ASN A 108 -0.06 -6.55 16.97
C ASN A 108 0.36 -5.21 16.40
N GLU A 109 -0.26 -4.17 16.93
CA GLU A 109 0.10 -2.80 16.58
C GLU A 109 1.54 -2.50 17.00
N SER A 110 2.39 -2.20 16.02
CA SER A 110 3.78 -1.81 16.25
C SER A 110 3.91 -0.29 16.30
N THR A 111 3.53 0.40 15.21
CA THR A 111 3.68 1.85 15.13
C THR A 111 2.65 2.47 14.19
N LYS A 112 2.24 3.71 14.50
CA LYS A 112 1.34 4.53 13.68
C LYS A 112 2.02 5.84 13.30
N PHE A 113 1.84 6.25 12.05
CA PHE A 113 2.23 7.58 11.60
C PHE A 113 1.06 8.32 10.99
N VAL A 114 1.01 9.63 11.23
CA VAL A 114 0.19 10.57 10.47
C VAL A 114 1.12 11.69 10.06
N GLY A 115 1.10 12.02 8.77
CA GLY A 115 2.04 12.97 8.21
C GLY A 115 1.48 13.72 7.02
N VAL A 116 2.27 14.68 6.55
CA VAL A 116 2.00 15.44 5.34
C VAL A 116 3.27 15.46 4.50
N LYS A 117 3.16 15.02 3.25
CA LYS A 117 4.24 15.05 2.27
C LYS A 117 4.00 16.21 1.30
N THR A 118 5.05 16.97 0.99
CA THR A 118 5.00 18.04 0.00
C THR A 118 5.92 17.71 -1.17
N SER A 119 5.44 17.82 -2.40
CA SER A 119 6.23 17.57 -3.61
C SER A 119 6.19 18.78 -4.53
N ILE A 120 7.37 19.21 -5.00
CA ILE A 120 7.53 20.30 -5.95
C ILE A 120 8.17 19.73 -7.22
N LYS A 121 7.49 19.88 -8.36
CA LYS A 121 8.05 19.59 -9.68
C LYS A 121 8.86 20.80 -10.14
N LEU A 122 10.16 20.61 -10.29
CA LEU A 122 11.06 21.59 -10.89
C LEU A 122 11.10 21.30 -12.39
N ASN A 123 10.62 22.27 -13.18
CA ASN A 123 10.71 22.25 -14.64
C ASN A 123 12.05 22.80 -15.10
#